data_AF-A0A317HFT5-F1
#
_entry.id   AF-A0A317HFT5-F1
#
_cell.length_a   1.000
_cell.length_b   1.000
_cell.length_c   1.000
_cell.angle_alpha   90.00
_cell.angle_beta   90.00
_cell.angle_gamma   90.00
#
_symmetry.space_group_name_H-M   'P 1'
#
loop_
_entity.id
_entity.type
_entity.pdbx_description
1 polymer ?
#
loop_
_entity_poly.entity_id
_entity_poly.type
_entity_poly.pdbx_seq_one_letter_code
_entity_poly.pdbx_strand_id
1 'polypeptide(L)' 'MNIIRRILGVAWVALGPLAVYYLIKTAAIEIAKKPVIDTKIQWIVFIVVCIPISIGLVIFGYYALKGEYDE' A
#
# COMPACT_ATOMS: atom_id res chain seq x y z
N MET A 1 8.40 27.25 -0.31
CA MET A 1 7.53 26.33 -1.10
C MET A 1 7.75 24.95 -0.50
N ASN A 2 6.76 24.08 -0.34
CA ASN A 2 6.37 23.23 -1.46
C ASN A 2 5.00 22.59 -1.21
N ILE A 3 3.94 23.26 -1.67
CA ILE A 3 2.61 22.66 -1.89
C ILE A 3 2.74 21.31 -2.61
N ILE A 4 3.70 21.19 -3.53
CA ILE A 4 4.02 19.96 -4.26
C ILE A 4 4.42 18.82 -3.31
N ARG A 5 5.33 19.06 -2.35
CA ARG A 5 5.77 18.02 -1.38
C ARG A 5 4.61 17.59 -0.47
N ARG A 6 3.76 18.54 -0.07
CA ARG A 6 2.57 18.27 0.75
C ARG A 6 1.50 17.47 -0.02
N ILE A 7 1.26 17.79 -1.29
CA ILE A 7 0.38 17.01 -2.18
C ILE A 7 0.91 15.59 -2.37
N LEU A 8 2.23 15.43 -2.55
CA LEU A 8 2.86 14.11 -2.65
C LEU A 8 2.68 13.32 -1.34
N GLY A 9 2.84 13.95 -0.18
CA GLY A 9 2.56 13.33 1.12
C GLY A 9 1.11 12.82 1.24
N VAL A 10 0.12 13.63 0.84
CA VAL A 10 -1.29 13.18 0.79
C VAL A 10 -1.46 11.99 -0.16
N ALA A 11 -0.83 12.05 -1.33
CA ALA A 11 -0.90 10.96 -2.31
C ALA A 11 -0.35 9.64 -1.73
N TRP A 12 0.77 9.68 -1.00
CA TRP A 12 1.35 8.48 -0.38
C TRP A 12 0.50 7.92 0.76
N VAL A 13 -0.10 8.78 1.59
CA VAL A 13 -1.05 8.36 2.64
C VAL A 13 -2.29 7.70 2.04
N ALA A 14 -2.82 8.22 0.93
CA ALA A 14 -3.99 7.65 0.27
C ALA A 14 -3.64 6.36 -0.51
N LEU A 15 -2.48 6.31 -1.15
CA LEU A 15 -2.04 5.16 -1.97
C LEU A 15 -1.81 3.90 -1.14
N GLY A 16 -1.33 4.00 0.10
CA GLY A 16 -1.09 2.83 0.94
C GLY A 16 -2.37 1.99 1.18
N PRO A 17 -3.41 2.55 1.82
CA PRO A 17 -4.68 1.84 2.03
C PRO A 17 -5.32 1.39 0.72
N LEU A 18 -5.22 2.19 -0.35
CA LEU A 18 -5.72 1.81 -1.67
C LEU A 18 -5.01 0.57 -2.21
N ALA A 19 -3.67 0.52 -2.11
CA ALA A 19 -2.87 -0.59 -2.59
C ALA A 19 -3.23 -1.88 -1.85
N VAL A 20 -3.37 -1.82 -0.52
CA VAL A 20 -3.78 -2.98 0.30
C VAL A 20 -5.20 -3.44 -0.08
N TYR A 21 -6.13 -2.50 -0.27
CA TYR A 21 -7.49 -2.83 -0.70
C TYR A 21 -7.51 -3.57 -2.04
N TYR A 22 -6.83 -3.03 -3.05
CA TYR A 22 -6.76 -3.67 -4.37
C TYR A 22 -6.04 -5.01 -4.34
N LEU A 23 -5.01 -5.14 -3.50
CA LEU A 23 -4.27 -6.38 -3.33
C LEU A 23 -5.16 -7.49 -2.74
N ILE A 24 -5.91 -7.19 -1.67
CA ILE A 24 -6.85 -8.16 -1.07
C ILE A 24 -7.98 -8.50 -2.05
N LYS A 25 -8.54 -7.50 -2.73
CA LYS A 25 -9.59 -7.71 -3.74
C LYS A 25 -9.12 -8.64 -4.85
N THR A 26 -7.92 -8.40 -5.39
CA THR A 26 -7.36 -9.21 -6.48
C THR A 26 -7.01 -10.61 -5.99
N ALA A 27 -6.45 -10.74 -4.78
CA ALA A 27 -6.20 -12.01 -4.14
C ALA A 27 -7.47 -12.87 -4.04
N ALA A 28 -8.57 -12.29 -3.55
CA ALA A 28 -9.83 -13.00 -3.43
C ALA A 28 -10.38 -13.48 -4.78
N ILE A 29 -10.30 -12.63 -5.82
CA ILE A 29 -10.74 -12.97 -7.17
C ILE A 29 -9.91 -14.11 -7.77
N GLU A 30 -8.58 -14.03 -7.67
CA GLU A 30 -7.69 -15.03 -8.28
C GLU A 30 -7.72 -16.36 -7.52
N ILE A 31 -7.82 -16.34 -6.19
CA ILE A 31 -8.03 -17.55 -5.38
C ILE A 31 -9.38 -18.20 -5.73
N ALA A 32 -10.44 -17.42 -5.95
CA ALA A 32 -11.74 -17.96 -6.36
C ALA A 32 -11.71 -18.56 -7.78
N LYS A 33 -10.98 -17.95 -8.72
CA LYS A 33 -10.81 -18.47 -10.09
C LYS A 33 -9.98 -19.76 -10.13
N LYS A 34 -8.92 -19.85 -9.32
CA LYS A 34 -8.02 -21.00 -9.27
C LYS A 34 -7.72 -21.36 -7.81
N PRO A 35 -8.57 -22.18 -7.16
CA PRO A 35 -8.45 -22.49 -5.74
C PRO A 35 -7.36 -23.55 -5.43
N VAL A 36 -6.28 -23.56 -6.21
CA VAL A 36 -5.12 -24.44 -6.00
C VAL A 36 -4.23 -23.89 -4.89
N ILE A 37 -3.47 -24.77 -4.23
CA ILE A 37 -2.61 -24.41 -3.10
C ILE A 37 -1.55 -23.38 -3.52
N ASP A 38 -0.97 -23.53 -4.72
CA ASP A 38 0.06 -22.62 -5.23
C ASP A 38 -0.45 -21.17 -5.31
N THR A 39 -1.66 -20.96 -5.82
CA THR A 39 -2.29 -19.64 -5.93
C THR A 39 -2.57 -19.05 -4.55
N LYS A 40 -3.03 -19.87 -3.59
CA LYS A 40 -3.26 -19.41 -2.21
C LYS A 40 -1.97 -18.96 -1.54
N ILE A 41 -0.90 -19.77 -1.65
CA ILE A 41 0.41 -19.44 -1.08
C ILE A 41 0.96 -18.16 -1.70
N GLN A 42 0.93 -18.03 -3.02
CA GLN A 42 1.40 -16.83 -3.73
C GLN A 42 0.72 -15.56 -3.21
N TRP A 43 -0.61 -15.54 -3.14
CA TRP A 43 -1.37 -14.36 -2.71
C TRP A 43 -1.22 -14.06 -1.22
N ILE A 44 -1.13 -15.09 -0.37
CA ILE A 44 -0.86 -14.90 1.07
C ILE A 44 0.51 -14.26 1.27
N VAL A 45 1.54 -14.72 0.56
CA VAL A 45 2.89 -14.12 0.63
C VAL A 45 2.85 -12.65 0.19
N PHE A 46 2.15 -12.32 -0.88
CA PHE A 46 1.98 -10.92 -1.31
C PHE A 46 1.28 -10.07 -0.26
N ILE A 47 0.22 -10.57 0.39
CA ILE A 47 -0.45 -9.85 1.49
C ILE A 47 0.54 -9.59 2.63
N VAL A 48 1.27 -10.61 3.07
CA VAL A 48 2.21 -10.52 4.21
C VAL A 48 3.34 -9.54 3.92
N VAL A 49 3.88 -9.52 2.71
CA VAL A 49 4.99 -8.63 2.34
C VAL A 49 4.51 -7.20 2.01
N CYS A 50 3.37 -7.05 1.34
CA CYS A 50 2.90 -5.73 0.92
C CYS A 50 2.27 -4.91 2.06
N ILE A 51 1.72 -5.55 3.10
CA ILE A 51 1.18 -4.83 4.28
C ILE A 51 2.25 -3.96 4.97
N PRO A 52 3.41 -4.46 5.40
CA PRO A 52 4.42 -3.63 6.08
C PRO A 52 4.98 -2.54 5.15
N ILE A 53 5.11 -2.81 3.85
CA ILE A 53 5.52 -1.80 2.86
C ILE A 53 4.46 -0.68 2.78
N SER A 54 3.18 -1.04 2.73
CA SER A 54 2.09 -0.06 2.71
C SER A 54 2.05 0.78 3.98
N ILE A 55 2.31 0.17 5.15
CA ILE A 55 2.40 0.90 6.41
C ILE A 55 3.56 1.91 6.35
N GLY A 56 4.71 1.49 5.84
CA GLY A 56 5.86 2.38 5.62
C GLY A 56 5.52 3.56 4.69
N LEU A 57 4.77 3.32 3.61
CA LEU A 57 4.32 4.38 2.69
C LEU A 57 3.37 5.38 3.35
N VAL A 58 2.46 4.91 4.20
CA VAL A 58 1.55 5.79 4.95
C VAL A 58 2.32 6.63 5.96
N ILE A 59 3.25 6.02 6.69
CA ILE A 59 4.12 6.71 7.65
C ILE A 59 4.97 7.77 6.94
N PHE A 60 5.57 7.42 5.79
CA PHE A 60 6.31 8.35 4.95
C PHE A 60 5.45 9.54 4.50
N GLY A 61 4.25 9.26 3.96
CA GLY A 61 3.32 10.31 3.55
C GLY A 61 2.88 11.19 4.71
N TYR A 62 2.69 10.62 5.91
CA TYR A 62 2.32 11.35 7.11
C TYR A 62 3.43 12.30 7.57
N TYR A 63 4.68 11.85 7.60
CA TYR A 63 5.83 12.71 7.93
C TYR A 63 6.07 13.79 6.86
N ALA A 64 5.82 13.49 5.58
CA ALA A 64 5.82 14.47 4.49
C ALA A 64 4.72 15.54 4.66
N LEU A 65 3.56 15.19 5.24
CA LEU A 65 2.51 16.16 5.55
C LEU A 65 2.84 17.07 6.73
N LYS A 66 3.62 16.56 7.69
CA LYS A 66 4.06 17.29 8.89
C LYS A 66 5.19 18.29 8.61
N GLY A 67 5.76 18.28 7.40
CA GLY A 67 6.85 19.17 7.02
C GLY A 67 8.22 18.72 7.55
N GLU A 68 8.34 17.48 8.03
CA GLU A 68 9.63 16.93 8.47
C GLU A 68 10.60 16.67 7.28
N TYR A 69 10.10 16.76 6.05
CA TYR A 69 10.88 16.72 4.80
C TYR A 69 10.96 18.10 4.12
N ASP A 70 10.71 19.20 4.85
CA ASP A 70 10.79 20.57 4.30
C ASP A 70 12.21 21.17 4.35
N GLU A 71 13.16 20.49 5.01
CA GLU A 71 14.61 20.78 4.87
C GLU A 71 15.13 20.45 3.45
#